data_AF-A0A9Q1DSI4-F1
#
_entry.id   AF-A0A9Q1DSI4-F1
#
_cell.length_a   1.000
_cell.length_b   1.000
_cell.length_c   1.000
_cell.angle_alpha   90.00
_cell.angle_beta   90.00
_cell.angle_gamma   90.00
#
_symmetry.space_group_name_H-M   'P 1'
#
loop_
_entity.id
_entity.type
_entity.pdbx_description
1 polymer ?
#
loop_
_entity_poly.entity_id
_entity_poly.type
_entity_poly.pdbx_seq_one_letter_code
_entity_poly.pdbx_strand_id
1 'polypeptide(L)'
;MGVEGEERHDIDDEQDEEFVDEEGDEDDDAEDSILFKSKSKDLIELSTSIDPGLKVKDIGGLYISVDGSKSKGALNAMKKLKEQKDQDGLMQRSIIGPDFEKKDSVPPYKESKQALKVKRKEERAKTTGDGWFNMKAPEMTEELTNDLKVLKMRAAMDPKRFYKKNDRDGFPKYFQVGTVVDSPVDFYNSRVPKKQRKRTMVDELLADAEFRNYNKKKYKQIMTEKAARAAGKKNRKSNKFRKKQGN
;
A
#
# COMPACT_ATOMS: atom_id res chain seq x y z
N MET A 1 -57.82 -33.03 -13.90
CA MET A 1 -57.59 -33.23 -15.34
C MET A 1 -56.48 -32.27 -15.76
N GLY A 2 -55.36 -32.81 -16.26
CA GLY A 2 -54.14 -32.13 -16.76
C GLY A 2 -53.29 -31.55 -15.63
N VAL A 3 -52.13 -32.06 -15.21
CA VAL A 3 -50.98 -32.77 -15.82
C VAL A 3 -50.24 -32.02 -16.93
N GLU A 4 -48.94 -31.86 -16.68
CA GLU A 4 -47.77 -31.69 -17.59
C GLU A 4 -47.30 -30.28 -17.97
N GLY A 5 -45.98 -30.11 -17.88
CA GLY A 5 -45.24 -28.93 -18.34
C GLY A 5 -43.92 -28.71 -17.60
N GLU A 6 -42.96 -29.65 -17.75
CA GLU A 6 -41.55 -29.45 -17.40
C GLU A 6 -40.92 -28.34 -18.27
N GLU A 7 -40.16 -27.41 -17.68
CA GLU A 7 -39.08 -26.72 -18.39
C GLU A 7 -37.80 -26.84 -17.56
N ARG A 8 -36.88 -27.64 -18.11
CA ARG A 8 -35.48 -27.79 -17.71
C ARG A 8 -34.74 -26.55 -18.22
N HIS A 9 -33.91 -25.95 -17.38
CA HIS A 9 -32.88 -25.03 -17.83
C HIS A 9 -31.55 -25.50 -17.28
N ASP A 10 -30.75 -26.06 -18.18
CA ASP A 10 -29.36 -26.41 -18.00
C ASP A 10 -28.58 -25.16 -17.55
N ILE A 11 -27.80 -25.29 -16.49
CA ILE A 11 -26.76 -24.33 -16.09
C ILE A 11 -25.51 -25.18 -15.99
N ASP A 12 -24.59 -24.91 -16.92
CA ASP A 12 -23.32 -25.57 -17.09
C ASP A 12 -22.48 -25.50 -15.80
N ASP A 13 -22.05 -26.68 -15.35
CA ASP A 13 -21.01 -26.89 -14.35
C ASP A 13 -19.65 -26.49 -14.96
N GLU A 14 -19.26 -25.22 -14.82
CA GLU A 14 -17.86 -24.83 -15.02
C GLU A 14 -17.05 -25.20 -13.77
N GLN A 15 -16.40 -26.36 -13.89
CA GLN A 15 -15.31 -26.81 -13.02
C GLN A 15 -14.14 -25.83 -13.15
N ASP A 16 -13.93 -25.00 -12.13
CA ASP A 16 -12.69 -24.24 -11.99
C ASP A 16 -11.57 -25.22 -11.63
N GLU A 17 -10.74 -25.53 -12.62
CA GLU A 17 -9.59 -26.40 -12.48
C GLU A 17 -8.55 -25.80 -11.52
N GLU A 18 -8.30 -26.55 -10.45
CA GLU A 18 -7.24 -26.39 -9.48
C GLU A 18 -5.89 -26.66 -10.14
N PHE A 19 -5.17 -25.60 -10.52
CA PHE A 19 -3.81 -25.69 -11.06
C PHE A 19 -2.82 -26.05 -9.94
N VAL A 20 -2.53 -27.34 -9.83
CA VAL A 20 -1.46 -27.91 -8.97
C VAL A 20 -0.17 -27.91 -9.78
N ASP A 21 0.75 -27.00 -9.48
CA ASP A 21 2.14 -27.08 -9.95
C ASP A 21 2.87 -28.16 -9.13
N GLU A 22 2.87 -29.39 -9.66
CA GLU A 22 3.72 -30.49 -9.26
C GLU A 22 4.99 -30.48 -10.14
N GLU A 23 6.01 -29.72 -9.72
CA GLU A 23 7.37 -29.92 -10.23
C GLU A 23 8.06 -30.99 -9.38
N GLY A 24 8.21 -32.16 -9.99
CA GLY A 24 9.09 -33.22 -9.51
C GLY A 24 10.53 -32.91 -9.91
N ASP A 25 11.41 -32.88 -8.91
CA ASP A 25 12.84 -33.07 -9.05
C ASP A 25 13.21 -34.31 -8.21
N GLU A 26 13.48 -35.43 -8.90
CA GLU A 26 14.14 -36.62 -8.36
C GLU A 26 15.63 -36.61 -8.78
N ASP A 27 16.45 -37.20 -7.91
CA ASP A 27 17.87 -37.58 -8.05
C ASP A 27 18.86 -36.41 -7.85
N ASP A 28 19.90 -36.45 -7.00
CA ASP A 28 20.61 -37.48 -6.25
C ASP A 28 21.32 -36.76 -5.07
N ASP A 29 21.60 -37.44 -3.95
CA ASP A 29 22.84 -37.24 -3.15
C ASP A 29 22.77 -38.09 -1.87
N ALA A 30 22.91 -39.40 -2.06
CA ALA A 30 23.09 -40.35 -0.97
C ALA A 30 24.56 -40.44 -0.53
N GLU A 31 25.18 -39.42 0.06
CA GLU A 31 26.53 -39.56 0.68
C GLU A 31 26.79 -38.80 2.00
N ASP A 32 25.80 -38.23 2.68
CA ASP A 32 26.03 -37.47 3.94
C ASP A 32 26.02 -38.28 5.25
N SER A 33 26.06 -39.62 5.20
CA SER A 33 25.90 -40.47 6.40
C SER A 33 27.19 -41.00 7.05
N ILE A 34 28.39 -40.57 6.62
CA ILE A 34 29.67 -41.12 7.13
C ILE A 34 30.37 -40.20 8.16
N LEU A 35 29.88 -38.98 8.41
CA LEU A 35 30.63 -37.99 9.21
C LEU A 35 30.30 -37.91 10.71
N PHE A 36 29.69 -38.93 11.33
CA PHE A 36 29.49 -38.92 12.79
C PHE A 36 29.64 -40.31 13.42
N LYS A 37 30.89 -40.79 13.50
CA LYS A 37 31.23 -41.87 14.43
C LYS A 37 32.60 -41.67 15.05
N SER A 38 32.63 -41.05 16.22
CA SER A 38 33.81 -41.07 17.11
C SER A 38 33.42 -41.65 18.46
N LYS A 39 33.98 -42.82 18.79
CA LYS A 39 34.08 -43.34 20.16
C LYS A 39 35.54 -43.59 20.52
N SER A 40 35.90 -43.05 21.68
CA SER A 40 36.95 -43.39 22.67
C SER A 40 38.45 -43.27 22.37
N LYS A 41 39.06 -42.36 23.17
CA LYS A 41 40.18 -42.52 24.14
C LYS A 41 41.39 -43.37 23.73
N ASP A 42 42.52 -42.71 23.42
CA ASP A 42 43.83 -42.78 24.10
C ASP A 42 44.89 -41.99 23.29
N LEU A 43 45.94 -41.48 23.97
CA LEU A 43 46.86 -40.42 23.53
C LEU A 43 47.51 -40.65 22.15
N ILE A 44 47.51 -39.62 21.29
CA ILE A 44 48.37 -39.55 20.10
C ILE A 44 49.47 -38.52 20.35
N GLU A 45 50.63 -39.00 20.80
CA GLU A 45 51.89 -38.27 20.64
C GLU A 45 52.27 -38.37 19.17
N LEU A 46 52.08 -37.28 18.42
CA LEU A 46 52.37 -37.22 16.99
C LEU A 46 53.89 -37.13 16.79
N SER A 47 54.44 -37.93 15.89
CA SER A 47 55.88 -38.01 15.56
C SER A 47 56.47 -36.76 14.91
N THR A 48 55.75 -35.63 14.90
CA THR A 48 56.19 -34.37 14.31
C THR A 48 55.96 -33.22 15.30
N SER A 49 56.95 -33.00 16.17
CA SER A 49 57.11 -31.72 16.84
C SER A 49 57.88 -30.80 15.90
N ILE A 50 57.26 -29.70 15.47
CA ILE A 50 57.94 -28.66 14.70
C ILE A 50 58.60 -27.73 15.70
N ASP A 51 59.93 -27.71 15.71
CA ASP A 51 60.69 -26.63 16.36
C ASP A 51 60.59 -25.37 15.48
N PRO A 52 59.88 -24.32 15.92
CA PRO A 52 59.71 -23.11 15.12
C PRO A 52 60.99 -22.26 15.04
N GLY A 53 62.09 -22.66 15.71
CA GLY A 53 63.34 -21.90 15.74
C GLY A 53 63.23 -20.57 16.49
N LEU A 54 62.10 -20.33 17.15
CA LEU A 54 61.77 -19.11 17.87
C LEU A 54 61.79 -19.39 19.37
N LYS A 55 62.71 -18.74 20.09
CA LYS A 55 62.73 -18.76 21.55
C LYS A 55 61.57 -17.90 22.06
N VAL A 56 60.43 -18.52 22.34
CA VAL A 56 59.17 -17.88 22.79
C VAL A 56 59.37 -16.96 24.01
N LYS A 57 60.43 -17.19 24.80
CA LYS A 57 60.83 -16.34 25.95
C LYS A 57 61.42 -14.99 25.54
N ASP A 58 62.10 -14.93 24.40
CA ASP A 58 62.77 -13.72 23.90
C ASP A 58 61.78 -12.78 23.17
N ILE A 59 60.66 -13.31 22.71
CA ILE A 59 59.60 -12.60 21.94
C ILE A 59 58.48 -12.11 22.87
N GLY A 60 58.67 -12.17 24.19
CA GLY A 60 57.69 -11.66 25.16
C GLY A 60 56.51 -12.58 25.46
N GLY A 61 56.62 -13.87 25.13
CA GLY A 61 55.60 -14.88 25.44
C GLY A 61 54.34 -14.81 24.57
N LEU A 62 53.46 -15.81 24.75
CA LEU A 62 52.15 -15.83 24.11
C LEU A 62 51.23 -14.79 24.78
N TYR A 63 50.42 -14.09 23.98
CA TYR A 63 49.50 -13.02 24.42
C TYR A 63 48.48 -13.46 25.50
N ILE A 64 48.36 -14.76 25.78
CA ILE A 64 47.42 -15.31 26.76
C ILE A 64 48.24 -16.12 27.77
N SER A 65 48.60 -15.48 28.88
CA SER A 65 49.17 -16.17 30.04
C SER A 65 48.03 -16.72 30.89
N VAL A 66 47.80 -18.04 30.85
CA VAL A 66 46.78 -18.75 31.65
C VAL A 66 47.35 -19.11 33.02
N ASP A 67 48.05 -18.18 33.67
CA ASP A 67 48.50 -18.37 35.06
C ASP A 67 48.16 -17.12 35.89
N GLY A 68 47.18 -17.29 36.77
CA GLY A 68 46.52 -16.25 37.54
C GLY A 68 47.36 -15.69 38.69
N SER A 69 48.36 -14.87 38.37
CA SER A 69 49.00 -14.00 39.36
C SER A 69 48.46 -12.57 39.28
N LYS A 70 48.06 -12.04 40.45
CA LYS A 70 47.17 -10.89 40.62
C LYS A 70 47.87 -9.56 40.33
N SER A 71 47.56 -8.91 39.22
CA SER A 71 47.93 -7.50 38.97
C SER A 71 46.78 -6.55 39.34
N LYS A 72 46.74 -6.12 40.62
CA LYS A 72 45.71 -5.17 41.12
C LYS A 72 45.94 -3.69 40.72
N GLY A 73 47.04 -3.37 40.01
CA GLY A 73 47.38 -1.99 39.64
C GLY A 73 46.81 -1.50 38.30
N ALA A 74 46.66 -2.38 37.31
CA ALA A 74 46.19 -2.00 35.96
C ALA A 74 44.66 -1.80 35.88
N LEU A 75 43.92 -2.37 36.83
CA LEU A 75 42.44 -2.40 36.79
C LEU A 75 41.80 -1.03 37.08
N ASN A 76 42.42 -0.18 37.91
CA ASN A 76 41.85 1.12 38.28
C ASN A 76 42.10 2.20 37.21
N ALA A 77 43.24 2.17 36.53
CA ALA A 77 43.54 3.09 35.42
C ALA A 77 42.68 2.79 34.19
N MET A 78 42.39 1.51 33.93
CA MET A 78 41.50 1.08 32.85
C MET A 78 40.03 1.42 33.12
N LYS A 79 39.56 1.40 34.38
CA LYS A 79 38.19 1.82 34.73
C LYS A 79 37.93 3.30 34.37
N LYS A 80 38.87 4.19 34.69
CA LYS A 80 38.73 5.64 34.46
C LYS A 80 38.73 6.04 32.98
N LEU A 81 39.43 5.29 32.12
CA LEU A 81 39.42 5.48 30.67
C LEU A 81 38.17 4.87 29.98
N LYS A 82 37.49 3.92 30.65
CA LYS A 82 36.29 3.24 30.14
C LYS A 82 35.00 4.00 30.47
N GLU A 83 34.99 4.80 31.53
CA GLU A 83 33.87 5.67 31.91
C GLU A 83 33.71 6.91 31.03
N GLN A 84 34.77 7.36 30.33
CA GLN A 84 34.76 8.60 29.53
C GLN A 84 34.55 8.40 28.03
N LYS A 85 34.47 7.16 27.54
CA LYS A 85 33.89 6.91 26.21
C LYS A 85 32.39 6.84 26.41
N ASP A 86 31.69 7.90 26.03
CA ASP A 86 30.24 8.03 26.08
C ASP A 86 29.59 6.69 25.77
N GLN A 87 29.03 6.04 26.79
CA GLN A 87 28.39 4.74 26.60
C GLN A 87 27.26 4.86 25.57
N ASP A 88 26.61 6.03 25.53
CA ASP A 88 25.65 6.42 24.51
C ASP A 88 26.24 6.34 23.10
N GLY A 89 27.46 6.84 22.87
CA GLY A 89 28.15 6.76 21.58
C GLY A 89 28.51 5.33 21.17
N LEU A 90 28.87 4.47 22.13
CA LEU A 90 29.09 3.03 21.88
C LEU A 90 27.78 2.29 21.55
N MET A 91 26.69 2.67 22.24
CA MET A 91 25.38 2.03 22.15
C MET A 91 24.52 2.57 21.00
N GLN A 92 24.96 3.62 20.29
CA GLN A 92 24.26 4.20 19.13
C GLN A 92 23.93 3.18 18.02
N ARG A 93 24.76 2.14 17.84
CA ARG A 93 24.53 1.07 16.85
C ARG A 93 23.81 -0.15 17.42
N SER A 94 23.49 -0.15 18.71
CA SER A 94 22.87 -1.29 19.39
C SER A 94 21.35 -1.28 19.22
N ILE A 95 20.72 -2.45 19.26
CA ILE A 95 19.25 -2.63 19.23
C ILE A 95 18.62 -2.26 20.59
N ILE A 96 19.44 -2.16 21.64
CA ILE A 96 19.04 -1.90 23.02
C ILE A 96 19.04 -0.38 23.24
N GLY A 97 18.01 0.29 22.74
CA GLY A 97 17.76 1.69 23.05
C GLY A 97 16.96 1.87 24.35
N PRO A 98 16.84 3.09 24.90
CA PRO A 98 16.03 3.37 26.09
C PRO A 98 14.53 3.02 25.91
N ASP A 99 14.06 2.97 24.65
CA ASP A 99 12.69 2.53 24.31
C ASP A 99 12.56 1.02 24.08
N PHE A 100 13.64 0.24 24.27
CA PHE A 100 13.61 -1.22 24.13
C PHE A 100 12.79 -1.87 25.25
N GLU A 101 12.84 -1.33 26.47
CA GLU A 101 12.09 -1.84 27.64
C GLU A 101 10.56 -1.69 27.48
N LYS A 102 10.11 -0.75 26.64
CA LYS A 102 8.69 -0.50 26.37
C LYS A 102 8.10 -1.45 25.31
N LYS A 103 8.93 -2.24 24.64
CA LYS A 103 8.49 -3.15 23.57
C LYS A 103 8.16 -4.52 24.17
N ASP A 104 6.93 -4.98 23.99
CA ASP A 104 6.48 -6.30 24.46
C ASP A 104 7.24 -7.46 23.80
N SER A 105 7.84 -7.24 22.62
CA SER A 105 8.65 -8.24 21.91
C SER A 105 9.76 -7.58 21.09
N VAL A 106 10.89 -8.29 21.00
CA VAL A 106 12.04 -7.87 20.20
C VAL A 106 11.68 -8.00 18.72
N PRO A 107 11.86 -6.94 17.90
CA PRO A 107 11.61 -7.04 16.47
C PRO A 107 12.53 -8.09 15.85
N PRO A 108 12.02 -8.92 14.92
CA PRO A 108 12.83 -9.97 14.30
C PRO A 108 13.98 -9.36 13.50
N TYR A 109 15.15 -10.01 13.57
CA TYR A 109 16.38 -9.55 12.89
C TYR A 109 16.24 -9.46 11.36
N LYS A 110 15.40 -10.33 10.77
CA LYS A 110 15.02 -10.31 9.35
C LYS A 110 13.51 -10.43 9.24
N GLU A 111 12.93 -9.68 8.32
CA GLU A 111 11.50 -9.79 8.02
C GLU A 111 11.17 -11.15 7.39
N SER A 112 9.99 -11.68 7.69
CA SER A 112 9.54 -12.94 7.08
C SER A 112 9.31 -12.75 5.58
N LYS A 113 9.52 -13.82 4.79
CA LYS A 113 9.26 -13.80 3.33
C LYS A 113 7.83 -13.31 3.02
N GLN A 114 6.86 -13.64 3.87
CA GLN A 114 5.47 -13.22 3.75
C GLN A 114 5.29 -11.72 4.01
N ALA A 115 5.90 -11.17 5.06
CA ALA A 115 5.86 -9.74 5.35
C ALA A 115 6.45 -8.92 4.19
N LEU A 116 7.58 -9.36 3.63
CA LEU A 116 8.17 -8.77 2.42
C LEU A 116 7.23 -8.85 1.21
N LYS A 117 6.52 -9.97 1.01
CA LYS A 117 5.54 -10.12 -0.08
C LYS A 117 4.36 -9.17 0.08
N VAL A 118 3.88 -8.95 1.31
CA VAL A 118 2.80 -8.00 1.63
C VAL A 118 3.27 -6.56 1.36
N LYS A 119 4.43 -6.16 1.89
CA LYS A 119 5.00 -4.82 1.64
C LYS A 119 5.16 -4.53 0.15
N ARG A 120 5.68 -5.49 -0.62
CA ARG A 120 5.81 -5.35 -2.07
C ARG A 120 4.45 -5.24 -2.77
N LYS A 121 3.41 -5.93 -2.30
CA LYS A 121 2.03 -5.78 -2.81
C LYS A 121 1.50 -4.38 -2.52
N GLU A 122 1.73 -3.84 -1.32
CA GLU A 122 1.31 -2.48 -0.95
C GLU A 122 2.04 -1.41 -1.80
N GLU A 123 3.35 -1.54 -1.98
CA GLU A 123 4.14 -0.65 -2.84
C GLU A 123 3.65 -0.67 -4.29
N ARG A 124 3.37 -1.87 -4.83
CA ARG A 124 2.76 -1.99 -6.16
C ARG A 124 1.36 -1.40 -6.19
N ALA A 125 0.55 -1.55 -5.15
CA ALA A 125 -0.82 -1.02 -5.10
C ALA A 125 -0.90 0.51 -5.04
N LYS A 126 0.20 1.18 -4.64
CA LYS A 126 0.32 2.66 -4.63
C LYS A 126 0.53 3.25 -6.03
N THR A 127 1.04 2.44 -6.97
CA THR A 127 1.38 2.89 -8.33
C THR A 127 0.67 2.04 -9.37
N THR A 128 0.62 2.53 -10.60
CA THR A 128 0.01 1.78 -11.71
C THR A 128 0.98 0.75 -12.32
N GLY A 129 2.25 0.77 -11.89
CA GLY A 129 3.36 -0.02 -12.44
C GLY A 129 4.04 0.63 -13.64
N ASP A 130 5.07 -0.03 -14.17
CA ASP A 130 5.94 0.50 -15.22
C ASP A 130 5.23 0.64 -16.58
N GLY A 131 4.28 -0.25 -16.88
CA GLY A 131 3.47 -0.18 -18.10
C GLY A 131 2.59 1.08 -18.23
N TRP A 132 2.47 1.85 -17.14
CA TRP A 132 1.80 3.15 -17.15
C TRP A 132 2.55 4.18 -16.29
N PHE A 133 3.84 4.34 -16.57
CA PHE A 133 4.74 5.37 -16.03
C PHE A 133 4.67 5.57 -14.51
N ASN A 134 4.37 4.51 -13.75
CA ASN A 134 4.27 4.54 -12.29
C ASN A 134 3.33 5.64 -11.75
N MET A 135 2.20 5.91 -12.43
CA MET A 135 1.23 6.89 -11.96
C MET A 135 0.75 6.54 -10.55
N LYS A 136 0.85 7.51 -9.63
CA LYS A 136 0.51 7.34 -8.20
C LYS A 136 -1.01 7.42 -7.99
N ALA A 137 -1.51 6.69 -6.99
CA ALA A 137 -2.87 6.87 -6.49
C ALA A 137 -2.93 8.11 -5.58
N PRO A 138 -3.66 9.18 -5.93
CA PRO A 138 -3.84 10.32 -5.05
C PRO A 138 -4.71 9.98 -3.84
N GLU A 139 -4.52 10.72 -2.76
CA GLU A 139 -5.44 10.70 -1.63
C GLU A 139 -6.76 11.37 -2.02
N MET A 140 -7.88 10.73 -1.67
CA MET A 140 -9.21 11.20 -2.02
C MET A 140 -9.64 12.33 -1.08
N THR A 141 -9.20 13.55 -1.37
CA THR A 141 -9.69 14.76 -0.69
C THR A 141 -11.09 15.13 -1.19
N GLU A 142 -11.84 15.88 -0.38
CA GLU A 142 -13.22 16.27 -0.73
C GLU A 142 -13.28 17.07 -2.04
N GLU A 143 -12.35 18.01 -2.24
CA GLU A 143 -12.20 18.80 -3.47
C GLU A 143 -12.06 17.90 -4.69
N LEU A 144 -11.17 16.91 -4.59
CA LEU A 144 -10.90 15.96 -5.67
C LEU A 144 -12.11 15.08 -5.98
N THR A 145 -12.81 14.64 -4.93
CA THR A 145 -14.05 13.87 -5.10
C THR A 145 -15.13 14.70 -5.80
N ASN A 146 -15.20 16.01 -5.53
CA ASN A 146 -16.17 16.89 -6.15
C ASN A 146 -15.85 17.13 -7.63
N ASP A 147 -14.58 17.35 -7.97
CA ASP A 147 -14.13 17.46 -9.36
C ASP A 147 -14.41 16.16 -10.14
N LEU A 148 -14.18 14.99 -9.53
CA LEU A 148 -14.51 13.70 -10.15
C LEU A 148 -16.02 13.48 -10.33
N LYS A 149 -16.85 13.93 -9.38
CA LYS A 149 -18.32 13.92 -9.54
C LYS A 149 -18.76 14.80 -10.71
N VAL A 150 -18.16 15.98 -10.83
CA VAL A 150 -18.42 16.90 -11.96
C VAL A 150 -18.09 16.23 -13.29
N LEU A 151 -16.94 15.58 -13.40
CA LEU A 151 -16.57 14.82 -14.59
C LEU A 151 -17.55 13.68 -14.89
N LYS A 152 -17.99 12.93 -13.88
CA LYS A 152 -19.02 11.88 -14.04
C LYS A 152 -20.34 12.47 -14.56
N MET A 153 -20.74 13.64 -14.05
CA MET A 153 -22.00 14.31 -14.41
C MET A 153 -21.87 15.27 -15.60
N ARG A 154 -20.77 15.22 -16.37
CA ARG A 154 -20.51 16.18 -17.47
C ARG A 154 -21.61 16.30 -18.52
N ALA A 155 -22.38 15.24 -18.74
CA ALA A 155 -23.50 15.23 -19.68
C ALA A 155 -24.66 16.14 -19.26
N ALA A 156 -24.80 16.47 -17.97
CA ALA A 156 -25.86 17.33 -17.46
C ALA A 156 -25.41 18.79 -17.27
N MET A 157 -24.12 19.09 -17.46
CA MET A 157 -23.56 20.42 -17.22
C MET A 157 -23.98 21.43 -18.28
N ASP A 158 -23.77 21.10 -19.55
CA ASP A 158 -24.10 21.96 -20.68
C ASP A 158 -25.20 21.30 -21.53
N PRO A 159 -26.39 21.93 -21.69
CA PRO A 159 -27.47 21.38 -22.52
C PRO A 159 -27.11 21.25 -24.00
N LYS A 160 -26.08 21.97 -24.48
CA LYS A 160 -25.65 21.95 -25.89
C LYS A 160 -24.59 20.89 -26.17
N ARG A 161 -23.97 20.32 -25.14
CA ARG A 161 -22.83 19.42 -25.29
C ARG A 161 -23.21 18.01 -24.85
N PHE A 162 -23.31 17.10 -25.81
CA PHE A 162 -23.56 15.69 -25.55
C PHE A 162 -22.25 14.90 -25.57
N TYR A 163 -21.96 14.23 -24.45
CA TYR A 163 -20.79 13.36 -24.31
C TYR A 163 -21.20 11.89 -24.43
N LYS A 164 -20.23 11.03 -24.73
CA LYS A 164 -20.39 9.58 -24.56
C LYS A 164 -20.70 9.26 -23.10
N LYS A 165 -21.53 8.24 -22.89
CA LYS A 165 -21.87 7.72 -21.56
C LYS A 165 -20.59 7.20 -20.86
N ASN A 166 -20.59 7.19 -19.54
CA ASN A 166 -19.46 6.67 -18.77
C ASN A 166 -19.52 5.14 -18.76
N ASP A 167 -18.40 4.49 -19.06
CA ASP A 167 -18.32 3.02 -19.17
C ASP A 167 -18.22 2.32 -17.81
N ARG A 168 -17.72 3.03 -16.79
CA ARG A 168 -17.47 2.48 -15.45
C ARG A 168 -18.32 3.16 -14.39
N ASP A 169 -18.81 2.37 -13.45
CA ASP A 169 -19.46 2.89 -12.25
C ASP A 169 -18.43 3.03 -11.13
N GLY A 170 -18.06 4.27 -10.80
CA GLY A 170 -17.09 4.60 -9.75
C GLY A 170 -16.03 5.62 -10.17
N PHE A 171 -15.15 5.99 -9.24
CA PHE A 171 -14.01 6.84 -9.54
C PHE A 171 -12.78 6.01 -9.91
N PRO A 172 -11.92 6.50 -10.82
CA PRO A 172 -10.67 5.83 -11.14
C PRO A 172 -9.77 5.79 -9.90
N LYS A 173 -9.06 4.65 -9.70
CA LYS A 173 -8.12 4.46 -8.58
C LYS A 173 -6.84 5.28 -8.76
N TYR A 174 -6.29 5.28 -9.96
CA TYR A 174 -5.07 6.02 -10.31
C TYR A 174 -5.44 7.14 -11.27
N PHE A 175 -5.05 8.36 -10.94
CA PHE A 175 -5.28 9.53 -11.79
C PHE A 175 -4.36 10.67 -11.34
N GLN A 176 -4.20 11.68 -12.18
CA GLN A 176 -3.43 12.87 -11.87
C GLN A 176 -4.21 14.10 -12.32
N VAL A 177 -4.18 15.16 -11.52
CA VAL A 177 -4.74 16.46 -11.89
C VAL A 177 -3.62 17.29 -12.50
N GLY A 178 -3.81 17.70 -13.75
CA GLY A 178 -2.89 18.55 -14.50
C GLY A 178 -3.54 19.88 -14.87
N THR A 179 -2.72 20.89 -15.12
CA THR A 179 -3.16 22.19 -15.67
C THR A 179 -2.70 22.30 -17.11
N VAL A 180 -3.58 22.81 -17.98
CA VAL A 180 -3.23 23.04 -19.38
C VAL A 180 -2.28 24.23 -19.48
N VAL A 181 -1.13 24.03 -20.12
CA VAL A 181 -0.16 25.09 -20.39
C VAL A 181 -0.54 25.78 -21.69
N ASP A 182 -0.60 27.11 -21.67
CA ASP A 182 -0.95 27.89 -22.88
C ASP A 182 0.07 27.66 -23.99
N SER A 183 -0.42 27.51 -25.22
CA SER A 183 0.44 27.52 -26.41
C SER A 183 0.94 28.94 -26.69
N PRO A 184 2.22 29.12 -27.06
CA PRO A 184 2.73 30.44 -27.46
C PRO A 184 2.14 30.94 -28.80
N VAL A 185 1.48 30.08 -29.57
CA VAL A 185 0.98 30.38 -30.92
C VAL A 185 -0.37 31.10 -30.91
N ASP A 186 -1.23 30.81 -29.94
CA ASP A 186 -2.57 31.42 -29.85
C ASP A 186 -2.73 32.17 -28.53
N PHE A 187 -2.54 33.49 -28.59
CA PHE A 187 -2.59 34.34 -27.40
C PHE A 187 -4.01 34.79 -27.03
N TYR A 188 -4.93 34.90 -28.00
CA TYR A 188 -6.18 35.63 -27.81
C TYR A 188 -7.40 34.73 -27.57
N ASN A 189 -7.43 33.52 -28.14
CA ASN A 189 -8.65 32.70 -28.10
C ASN A 189 -8.60 31.60 -27.03
N SER A 190 -7.54 30.80 -27.01
CA SER A 190 -7.42 29.68 -26.07
C SER A 190 -6.93 30.08 -24.67
N ARG A 191 -6.27 31.23 -24.55
CA ARG A 191 -5.63 31.66 -23.31
C ARG A 191 -6.62 32.20 -22.28
N VAL A 192 -6.65 31.57 -21.11
CA VAL A 192 -7.43 32.06 -19.97
C VAL A 192 -6.65 33.12 -19.19
N PRO A 193 -7.18 34.33 -18.96
CA PRO A 193 -6.51 35.37 -18.18
C PRO A 193 -6.34 34.96 -16.72
N LYS A 194 -5.27 35.45 -16.07
CA LYS A 194 -4.87 35.06 -14.71
C LYS A 194 -6.00 35.19 -13.66
N LYS A 195 -6.91 36.15 -13.82
CA LYS A 195 -8.04 36.38 -12.90
C LYS A 195 -9.10 35.27 -12.96
N GLN A 196 -9.25 34.66 -14.13
CA GLN A 196 -10.24 33.61 -14.38
C GLN A 196 -9.71 32.21 -14.05
N ARG A 197 -8.38 32.01 -14.03
CA ARG A 197 -7.76 30.76 -13.60
C ARG A 197 -8.08 30.45 -12.13
N LYS A 198 -8.64 29.27 -11.86
CA LYS A 198 -8.91 28.80 -10.49
C LYS A 198 -8.06 27.58 -10.16
N ARG A 199 -8.22 27.08 -8.93
CA ARG A 199 -7.48 25.92 -8.43
C ARG A 199 -8.14 24.60 -8.82
N THR A 200 -9.46 24.54 -8.74
CA THR A 200 -10.27 23.33 -8.98
C THR A 200 -11.24 23.57 -10.14
N MET A 201 -11.68 22.47 -10.77
CA MET A 201 -12.65 22.55 -11.88
C MET A 201 -14.01 23.04 -11.39
N VAL A 202 -14.42 22.63 -10.19
CA VAL A 202 -15.66 23.12 -9.55
C VAL A 202 -15.62 24.64 -9.34
N ASP A 203 -14.49 25.21 -8.91
CA ASP A 203 -14.37 26.65 -8.70
C ASP A 203 -14.51 27.45 -10.01
N GLU A 204 -14.02 26.91 -11.12
CA GLU A 204 -14.19 27.52 -12.45
C GLU A 204 -15.67 27.57 -12.84
N LEU A 205 -16.39 26.47 -12.62
CA LEU A 205 -17.83 26.41 -12.90
C LEU A 205 -18.64 27.34 -12.00
N LEU A 206 -18.25 27.49 -10.73
CA LEU A 206 -18.92 28.42 -9.81
C LEU A 206 -18.61 29.89 -10.13
N ALA A 207 -17.48 30.16 -10.78
CA ALA A 207 -17.14 31.50 -11.26
C ALA A 207 -17.94 31.89 -12.52
N ASP A 208 -18.42 30.92 -13.31
CA ASP A 208 -19.26 31.18 -14.48
C ASP A 208 -20.69 31.59 -14.10
N ALA A 209 -21.06 32.80 -14.50
CA ALA A 209 -22.38 33.36 -14.25
C ALA A 209 -23.48 32.67 -15.06
N GLU A 210 -23.19 32.25 -16.29
CA GLU A 210 -24.19 31.60 -17.16
C GLU A 210 -24.56 30.24 -16.61
N PHE A 211 -23.56 29.44 -16.25
CA PHE A 211 -23.73 28.14 -15.61
C PHE A 211 -24.58 28.25 -14.34
N ARG A 212 -24.29 29.22 -13.47
CA ARG A 212 -25.07 29.46 -12.24
C ARG A 212 -26.53 29.79 -12.53
N ASN A 213 -26.79 30.67 -13.48
CA ASN A 213 -28.14 31.11 -13.82
C ASN A 213 -28.97 29.97 -14.40
N TYR A 214 -28.38 29.20 -15.32
CA TYR A 214 -29.00 28.04 -15.93
C TYR A 214 -29.33 26.97 -14.88
N ASN A 215 -28.37 26.59 -14.04
CA ASN A 215 -28.56 25.56 -13.02
C ASN A 215 -29.58 25.98 -11.97
N LYS A 216 -29.57 27.25 -11.55
CA LYS A 216 -30.60 27.78 -10.63
C LYS A 216 -31.99 27.70 -11.24
N LYS A 217 -32.15 28.04 -12.52
CA LYS A 217 -33.43 27.94 -13.24
C LYS A 217 -33.90 26.49 -13.34
N LYS A 218 -33.03 25.58 -13.77
CA LYS A 218 -33.35 24.16 -13.93
C LYS A 218 -33.63 23.48 -12.59
N TYR A 219 -32.86 23.78 -11.56
CA TYR A 219 -33.11 23.26 -10.22
C TYR A 219 -34.50 23.65 -9.71
N LYS A 220 -34.88 24.94 -9.83
CA LYS A 220 -36.23 25.39 -9.46
C LYS A 220 -37.32 24.65 -10.23
N GLN A 221 -37.15 24.49 -11.54
CA GLN A 221 -38.08 23.73 -12.38
C GLN A 221 -38.25 22.29 -11.88
N ILE A 222 -37.14 21.58 -11.63
CA ILE A 222 -37.14 20.21 -11.11
C ILE A 222 -37.79 20.13 -9.74
N MET A 223 -37.52 21.09 -8.85
CA MET A 223 -38.12 21.12 -7.51
C MET A 223 -39.62 21.35 -7.57
N THR A 224 -40.10 22.26 -8.43
CA THR A 224 -41.54 22.47 -8.64
C THR A 224 -42.22 21.23 -9.24
N GLU A 225 -41.59 20.56 -10.20
CA GLU A 225 -42.11 19.34 -10.81
C GLU A 225 -42.15 18.19 -9.80
N LYS A 226 -41.09 18.03 -9.01
CA LYS A 226 -41.02 17.01 -7.94
C LYS A 226 -42.09 17.24 -6.88
N ALA A 227 -42.33 18.50 -6.48
CA ALA A 227 -43.39 18.86 -5.55
C ALA A 227 -44.78 18.58 -6.15
N ALA A 228 -45.03 18.96 -7.40
CA ALA A 228 -46.29 18.68 -8.10
C ALA A 228 -46.54 17.17 -8.23
N ARG A 229 -45.51 16.39 -8.57
CA ARG A 229 -45.59 14.92 -8.65
C ARG A 229 -45.86 14.29 -7.29
N ALA A 230 -45.28 14.81 -6.21
CA ALA A 230 -45.54 14.35 -4.85
C ALA A 230 -46.99 14.65 -4.42
N ALA A 231 -47.48 15.87 -4.68
CA ALA A 231 -48.86 16.25 -4.42
C ALA A 231 -49.86 15.41 -5.22
N GLY A 232 -49.60 15.19 -6.51
CA GLY A 232 -50.40 14.32 -7.37
C GLY A 232 -50.47 12.87 -6.87
N LYS A 233 -49.36 12.31 -6.35
CA LYS A 233 -49.36 10.99 -5.71
C LYS A 233 -50.20 10.96 -4.43
N LYS A 234 -50.12 12.00 -3.59
CA LYS A 234 -50.92 12.11 -2.36
C LYS A 234 -52.43 12.20 -2.69
N ASN A 235 -52.79 13.01 -3.67
CA ASN A 235 -54.17 13.18 -4.13
C ASN A 235 -54.73 11.92 -4.79
N ARG A 236 -53.91 11.17 -5.56
CA ARG A 236 -54.34 9.86 -6.12
C ARG A 236 -54.58 8.82 -5.02
N LYS A 237 -53.77 8.80 -3.96
CA LYS A 237 -53.98 7.89 -2.82
C LYS A 237 -55.27 8.26 -2.07
N SER A 238 -55.43 9.51 -1.65
CA SER A 238 -56.61 9.96 -0.89
C SER A 238 -57.92 9.74 -1.65
N ASN A 239 -57.93 9.98 -2.97
CA ASN A 239 -59.12 9.77 -3.79
C ASN A 239 -59.46 8.28 -4.00
N LYS A 240 -58.46 7.38 -3.96
CA LYS A 240 -58.67 5.92 -3.96
C LYS A 240 -59.28 5.43 -2.65
N PHE A 241 -58.83 5.96 -1.52
CA PHE A 241 -59.39 5.61 -0.19
C PHE A 241 -60.84 6.11 -0.04
N ARG A 242 -61.15 7.33 -0.52
CA ARG A 242 -62.51 7.87 -0.48
C ARG A 242 -63.49 7.10 -1.37
N LYS A 243 -63.07 6.62 -2.54
CA LYS A 243 -63.90 5.77 -3.41
C LYS A 243 -64.19 4.37 -2.85
N LYS A 244 -63.41 3.88 -1.88
CA LYS A 244 -63.58 2.54 -1.29
C LYS A 244 -64.49 2.52 -0.05
N GLN A 245 -64.81 3.70 0.49
CA GLN A 245 -65.66 3.89 1.68
C GLN A 245 -67.10 4.31 1.30
N GLY A 246 -67.41 4.38 0.01
CA GLY A 246 -68.76 4.60 -0.51
C GLY A 246 -69.24 3.36 -1.26
N ASN A 247 -69.63 2.33 -0.51
CA ASN A 247 -70.56 1.27 -0.92
C ASN A 247 -71.17 0.67 0.34
#